data_AF-A0A5N5ZHW9-F1
#
_entry.id   AF-A0A5N5ZHW9-F1
#
_cell.length_a   1.000
_cell.length_b   1.000
_cell.length_c   1.000
_cell.angle_alpha   90.00
_cell.angle_beta   90.00
_cell.angle_gamma   90.00
#
_symmetry.space_group_name_H-M   'P 1'
#
loop_
_entity.id
_entity.type
_entity.pdbx_description
1 polymer ?
#
loop_
_entity_poly.entity_id
_entity_poly.type
_entity_poly.pdbx_seq_one_letter_code
_entity_poly.pdbx_strand_id
1 'polypeptide(L)' 'MKASHKQIVSLMAKGMKQAEVSACLAKKGIKPNSVRMIEDTLRELKKEYRAKTLFHLAYILTKKGII' A
#
# COMPACT_ATOMS: atom_id res chain seq x y z
N MET A 1 3.88 -10.59 -3.58
CA MET A 1 3.00 -9.42 -3.39
C MET A 1 1.72 -9.54 -4.24
N LYS A 2 0.53 -9.37 -3.65
CA LYS A 2 -0.76 -9.40 -4.39
C LYS A 2 -0.96 -8.13 -5.23
N ALA A 3 -1.73 -8.20 -6.32
CA ALA A 3 -2.00 -7.05 -7.20
C ALA A 3 -2.64 -5.85 -6.46
N SER A 4 -3.55 -6.12 -5.52
CA SER A 4 -4.17 -5.08 -4.68
C SER A 4 -3.18 -4.42 -3.72
N HIS A 5 -2.21 -5.16 -3.19
CA HIS A 5 -1.15 -4.62 -2.33
C HIS A 5 -0.24 -3.65 -3.10
N LYS A 6 0.10 -3.98 -4.36
CA LYS A 6 0.85 -3.09 -5.25
C LYS A 6 0.12 -1.77 -5.46
N GLN A 7 -1.18 -1.83 -5.71
CA GLN A 7 -2.01 -0.63 -5.92
C GLN A 7 -2.05 0.25 -4.67
N ILE A 8 -2.19 -0.33 -3.48
CA ILE A 8 -2.17 0.43 -2.22
C ILE A 8 -0.87 1.22 -2.11
N VAL A 9 0.28 0.55 -2.26
CA VAL A 9 1.57 1.23 -2.07
C VAL A 9 1.86 2.23 -3.19
N SER A 10 1.44 1.95 -4.43
CA SER A 10 1.57 2.91 -5.54
C SER A 10 0.72 4.16 -5.33
N LEU A 11 -0.53 4.02 -4.87
CA LEU A 11 -1.40 5.17 -4.58
C LEU A 11 -0.86 5.98 -3.40
N MET A 12 -0.34 5.33 -2.36
CA MET A 12 0.29 6.02 -1.24
C MET A 12 1.63 6.68 -1.62
N ALA A 13 2.41 6.06 -2.52
CA ALA A 13 3.65 6.65 -3.04
C ALA A 13 3.38 7.92 -3.85
N LYS A 14 2.18 8.05 -4.43
CA LYS A 14 1.69 9.28 -5.09
C LYS A 14 1.20 10.35 -4.10
N GLY A 15 1.31 10.11 -2.79
CA GLY A 15 0.92 11.07 -1.75
C GLY A 15 -0.52 10.92 -1.24
N MET A 16 -1.27 9.91 -1.69
CA MET A 16 -2.64 9.69 -1.21
C MET A 16 -2.66 9.21 0.25
N LYS A 17 -3.60 9.73 1.03
CA LYS A 17 -3.86 9.28 2.41
C LYS A 17 -4.58 7.94 2.41
N GLN A 18 -4.44 7.17 3.50
CA GLN A 18 -5.04 5.84 3.63
C GLN A 18 -6.57 5.84 3.43
N ALA A 19 -7.26 6.88 3.90
CA ALA A 19 -8.70 7.05 3.69
C ALA A 19 -9.06 7.25 2.21
N GLU A 20 -8.24 7.97 1.44
CA GLU A 20 -8.45 8.19 0.01
C GLU A 20 -8.17 6.92 -0.79
N VAL A 21 -7.14 6.16 -0.39
CA VAL A 21 -6.83 4.84 -0.95
C VAL A 21 -7.98 3.86 -0.68
N SER A 22 -8.52 3.85 0.54
CA SER A 22 -9.71 3.08 0.92
C SER A 22 -10.90 3.41 0.03
N ALA A 23 -11.22 4.69 -0.14
CA ALA A 23 -12.31 5.14 -1.01
C ALA A 23 -12.06 4.75 -2.49
N CYS A 24 -10.83 4.87 -2.98
CA CYS A 24 -10.47 4.50 -4.35
C CYS A 24 -10.61 3.00 -4.61
N LEU A 25 -10.17 2.16 -3.68
CA LEU A 25 -10.29 0.70 -3.77
C LEU A 25 -11.73 0.24 -3.60
N ALA A 26 -12.50 0.88 -2.72
CA ALA A 26 -13.94 0.64 -2.56
C ALA A 26 -14.70 0.96 -3.86
N LYS A 27 -14.44 2.11 -4.48
CA LYS A 27 -15.05 2.49 -5.77
C LYS A 27 -14.73 1.51 -6.89
N LYS A 28 -13.56 0.86 -6.85
CA LYS A 28 -13.15 -0.17 -7.83
C LYS A 28 -13.64 -1.57 -7.48
N GLY A 29 -14.29 -1.77 -6.33
CA GLY A 29 -14.70 -3.10 -5.85
C GLY A 29 -13.52 -4.00 -5.44
N ILE A 30 -12.33 -3.43 -5.22
CA ILE A 30 -11.09 -4.18 -4.96
C ILE A 30 -10.85 -4.30 -3.46
N LYS A 31 -10.68 -5.52 -2.94
CA LYS A 31 -10.24 -5.74 -1.55
C LYS A 31 -8.70 -5.79 -1.46
N PRO A 32 -8.09 -5.25 -0.39
CA PRO A 32 -8.73 -4.61 0.77
C PRO A 32 -9.20 -3.18 0.47
N ASN A 33 -10.40 -2.83 0.95
CA ASN A 33 -11.03 -1.52 0.70
C ASN A 33 -11.38 -0.75 1.98
N SER A 34 -11.14 -1.30 3.17
CA SER A 34 -11.27 -0.59 4.43
C SER A 34 -9.92 -0.08 4.93
N VAL A 35 -9.93 1.03 5.66
CA VAL A 35 -8.70 1.63 6.23
C VAL A 35 -7.95 0.64 7.10
N ARG A 36 -8.65 -0.10 7.97
CA ARG A 36 -8.04 -1.14 8.82
C ARG A 36 -7.34 -2.22 8.00
N MET A 37 -7.98 -2.76 6.96
CA MET A 37 -7.36 -3.79 6.13
C MET A 37 -6.15 -3.24 5.35
N ILE A 38 -6.19 -1.97 4.93
CA ILE A 38 -5.06 -1.30 4.31
C ILE A 38 -3.91 -1.17 5.32
N GLU A 39 -4.18 -0.74 6.55
CA GLU A 39 -3.16 -0.69 7.61
C GLU A 39 -2.55 -2.06 7.90
N ASP A 40 -3.37 -3.10 8.03
CA ASP A 40 -2.90 -4.46 8.26
C ASP A 40 -2.00 -4.92 7.10
N THR A 41 -2.42 -4.67 5.86
CA THR A 41 -1.62 -4.93 4.66
C THR A 41 -0.28 -4.18 4.69
N LEU A 42 -0.29 -2.90 5.06
CA LEU A 42 0.93 -2.09 5.16
C LEU A 42 1.85 -2.59 6.28
N ARG A 43 1.31 -3.07 7.40
CA ARG A 43 2.10 -3.68 8.48
C ARG A 43 2.77 -4.97 8.01
N GLU A 44 2.05 -5.82 7.29
CA GLU A 44 2.59 -7.03 6.70
C GLU A 44 3.70 -6.72 5.69
N LEU A 45 3.46 -5.79 4.76
CA LEU A 45 4.47 -5.37 3.78
C LEU A 45 5.69 -4.74 4.45
N LYS A 46 5.51 -3.93 5.50
CA LYS A 46 6.64 -3.39 6.27
C LYS A 46 7.47 -4.50 6.90
N LYS A 47 6.84 -5.56 7.44
CA LYS A 47 7.56 -6.71 7.99
C LYS A 47 8.29 -7.50 6.89
N GLU A 48 7.61 -7.79 5.78
CA GLU A 48 8.15 -8.52 4.63
C GLU A 48 9.39 -7.83 4.04
N TYR A 49 9.31 -6.51 3.84
CA TYR A 49 10.40 -5.72 3.25
C TYR A 49 11.32 -5.07 4.30
N ARG A 50 11.15 -5.41 5.59
CA ARG A 50 11.92 -4.84 6.73
C ARG A 50 11.96 -3.30 6.74
N ALA A 51 10.85 -2.68 6.34
CA ALA A 51 10.72 -1.24 6.26
C ALA A 51 10.24 -0.64 7.60
N LYS A 52 10.90 0.44 8.04
CA LYS A 52 10.55 1.18 9.27
C LYS A 52 9.40 2.16 9.06
N THR A 53 9.34 2.79 7.89
CA THR A 53 8.33 3.79 7.55
C THR A 53 7.66 3.46 6.22
N LEU A 54 6.53 4.10 5.94
CA LEU A 54 5.85 3.99 4.63
C LEU A 54 6.76 4.49 3.49
N PHE A 55 7.47 5.59 3.71
CA PHE A 55 8.47 6.10 2.76
C PHE A 55 9.60 5.11 2.53
N HIS A 56 10.12 4.48 3.59
CA HIS A 56 11.14 3.44 3.46
C HIS A 56 10.62 2.25 2.65
N LEU A 57 9.38 1.83 2.88
CA LEU A 57 8.73 0.77 2.09
C LEU A 57 8.61 1.19 0.61
N ALA A 58 8.09 2.38 0.33
CA ALA A 58 7.95 2.90 -1.03
C ALA A 58 9.31 2.99 -1.74
N TYR A 59 10.36 3.46 -1.07
CA TYR A 59 11.71 3.53 -1.61
C TYR A 59 12.27 2.16 -1.97
N ILE A 60 12.13 1.17 -1.08
CA ILE A 60 12.58 -0.21 -1.34
C ILE A 60 11.86 -0.78 -2.56
N LEU A 61 10.53 -0.60 -2.64
CA LEU A 61 9.72 -1.13 -3.73
C LEU A 61 10.06 -0.46 -5.07
N THR A 62 10.30 0.85 -5.06
CA THR A 62 10.74 1.61 -6.25
C THR A 62 12.12 1.14 -6.70
N LYS A 63 13.08 1.00 -5.78
CA LYS A 63 14.43 0.51 -6.08
C LYS A 63 14.43 -0.91 -6.63
N LYS A 64 13.47 -1.74 -6.25
CA LYS A 64 13.28 -3.10 -6.76
C LYS A 64 12.51 -3.15 -8.10
N GLY A 65 12.05 -2.01 -8.64
CA GLY A 65 11.23 -1.97 -9.87
C GLY A 65 9.83 -2.55 -9.69
N ILE A 66 9.36 -2.65 -8.45
CA ILE A 66 8.07 -3.28 -8.14
C ILE A 66 6.92 -2.29 -8.35
N ILE A 67 7.13 -1.01 -8.05
CA ILE A 67 6.20 0.10 -8.27
C ILE A 67 6.87 1.22 -9.06
#